data_AF-A0A536V249-F1
#
_entry.id   AF-A0A536V249-F1
#
_cell.length_a   1.000
_cell.length_b   1.000
_cell.length_c   1.000
_cell.angle_alpha   90.00
_cell.angle_beta   90.00
_cell.angle_gamma   90.00
#
_symmetry.space_group_name_H-M   'P 1'
#
loop_
_entity.id
_entity.type
_entity.pdbx_description
1 polymer ?
#
loop_
_entity_poly.entity_id
_entity_poly.type
_entity_poly.pdbx_seq_one_letter_code
_entity_poly.pdbx_strand_id
1 'polypeptide(L)'
;MNDVIFEAVVTTLSPQGRPHVAPMGVRYAGDQVVLMPFRPSTTLDNIVATRHAVLNIVVDTRVFAGCVTGRKAWPTLAAERVPCVRLACALQHVELA
;
A
#
# COMPACT_ATOMS: atom_id res chain seq x y z
N MET A 1 6.14 21.74 10.61
CA MET A 1 5.59 20.46 10.15
C MET A 1 6.55 19.93 9.10
N ASN A 2 7.03 18.69 9.22
CA ASN A 2 7.88 18.13 8.17
C ASN A 2 7.00 17.79 6.96
N ASP A 3 7.22 18.48 5.85
CA ASP A 3 6.56 18.25 4.55
C ASP A 3 7.12 17.03 3.80
N VAL A 4 7.77 16.10 4.51
CA VAL A 4 8.45 14.94 3.90
C VAL A 4 7.40 13.94 3.39
N ILE A 5 7.52 13.59 2.12
CA ILE A 5 6.76 12.52 1.49
C ILE A 5 7.68 11.31 1.39
N PHE A 6 7.22 10.18 1.92
CA PHE A 6 7.89 8.89 1.78
C PHE A 6 7.24 8.13 0.63
N GLU A 7 8.05 7.79 -0.38
CA GLU A 7 7.59 6.94 -1.47
C GLU A 7 7.60 5.48 -1.03
N ALA A 8 6.43 4.85 -1.10
CA ALA A 8 6.25 3.46 -0.68
C ALA A 8 5.31 2.73 -1.64
N VAL A 9 5.16 1.42 -1.45
CA VAL A 9 4.15 0.63 -2.16
C VAL A 9 3.04 0.26 -1.19
N VAL A 10 1.80 0.61 -1.50
CA VAL A 10 0.64 0.26 -0.69
C VAL A 10 -0.09 -0.92 -1.29
N THR A 11 -0.40 -1.87 -0.43
CA THR A 11 -1.28 -3.00 -0.73
C THR A 11 -2.62 -2.84 -0.03
N THR A 12 -3.69 -3.09 -0.77
CA THR A 12 -5.07 -3.09 -0.27
C THR A 12 -5.80 -4.32 -0.81
N LEU A 13 -6.89 -4.71 -0.16
CA LEU A 13 -7.79 -5.74 -0.67
C LEU A 13 -9.13 -5.14 -1.09
N SER A 14 -9.73 -5.67 -2.15
CA SER A 14 -11.16 -5.46 -2.38
C SER A 14 -11.99 -6.23 -1.34
N PRO A 15 -13.29 -5.96 -1.18
CA PRO A 15 -14.16 -6.76 -0.31
C PRO A 15 -14.21 -8.25 -0.65
N GLN A 16 -13.83 -8.64 -1.87
CA GLN A 16 -13.72 -10.02 -2.33
C GLN A 16 -12.33 -10.63 -2.10
N GLY A 17 -11.46 -9.94 -1.36
CA GLY A 17 -10.11 -10.40 -1.05
C GLY A 17 -9.10 -10.26 -2.20
N ARG A 18 -9.43 -9.52 -3.27
CA ARG A 18 -8.51 -9.33 -4.40
C ARG A 18 -7.43 -8.30 -4.06
N PRO A 19 -6.13 -8.64 -4.10
CA PRO A 19 -5.07 -7.68 -3.86
C PRO A 19 -4.96 -6.62 -4.94
N HIS A 20 -4.63 -5.40 -4.50
CA HIS A 20 -4.22 -4.29 -5.33
C HIS A 20 -2.90 -3.74 -4.81
N VAL A 21 -1.94 -3.50 -5.71
CA VAL A 21 -0.58 -3.03 -5.40
C VAL A 21 -0.35 -1.71 -6.15
N ALA A 22 -0.07 -0.62 -5.43
CA ALA A 22 0.15 0.68 -6.05
C ALA A 22 1.22 1.50 -5.31
N PRO A 23 2.08 2.25 -6.04
CA PRO A 23 2.97 3.21 -5.41
C PRO A 23 2.17 4.37 -4.83
N MET A 24 2.61 4.89 -3.69
CA MET A 24 2.01 6.05 -3.07
C MET A 24 3.03 6.81 -2.23
N GLY A 25 3.03 8.13 -2.40
CA GLY A 25 3.66 9.05 -1.46
C GLY A 25 2.81 9.17 -0.20
N VAL A 26 3.38 8.87 0.95
CA VAL A 26 2.72 8.96 2.26
C VAL A 26 3.40 9.96 3.16
N ARG A 27 2.65 10.50 4.13
CA ARG A 27 3.18 11.43 5.14
C ARG A 27 2.95 10.87 6.53
N TYR A 28 3.80 11.25 7.47
CA TYR A 28 3.58 11.00 8.88
C TYR A 28 3.08 12.28 9.56
N ALA A 29 2.00 12.14 10.33
CA ALA A 29 1.46 13.16 11.21
C ALA A 29 1.51 12.63 12.64
N GLY A 30 2.64 12.82 13.32
CA GLY A 30 2.91 12.14 14.59
C GLY A 30 3.13 10.64 14.37
N ASP A 31 2.35 9.82 15.08
CA ASP A 31 2.33 8.36 14.97
C ASP A 31 1.39 7.84 13.86
N GLN A 32 0.64 8.74 13.21
CA GLN A 32 -0.31 8.39 12.16
C GLN A 32 0.31 8.49 10.77
N VAL A 33 -0.08 7.56 9.90
CA VAL A 33 0.22 7.61 8.46
C VAL A 33 -0.96 8.25 7.73
N VAL A 34 -0.69 9.34 7.01
CA VAL A 34 -1.67 10.02 6.16
C VAL A 34 -1.53 9.49 4.73
N LEU A 35 -2.55 8.73 4.30
CA LEU A 35 -2.69 8.26 2.92
C LEU A 35 -3.50 9.27 2.12
N MET A 36 -3.01 9.65 0.93
CA MET A 36 -3.66 10.62 0.04
C MET A 36 -3.84 10.02 -1.36
N PRO A 37 -4.63 8.94 -1.52
CA PRO A 37 -4.83 8.32 -2.82
C PRO A 37 -5.58 9.25 -3.77
N PHE A 38 -5.25 9.19 -5.06
CA PHE A 38 -6.00 9.92 -6.08
C PHE A 38 -7.47 9.47 -6.13
N ARG A 39 -8.35 10.39 -6.54
CA ARG A 39 -9.74 10.10 -6.87
C ARG A 39 -9.96 10.30 -8.37
N PRO A 40 -10.44 9.30 -9.12
CA PRO A 40 -10.74 7.93 -8.70
C PRO A 40 -9.48 7.04 -8.58
N SER A 41 -9.48 6.06 -7.67
CA SER A 41 -8.48 4.98 -7.66
C SER A 41 -8.96 3.73 -6.91
N THR A 42 -8.51 2.55 -7.35
CA THR A 42 -8.79 1.28 -6.66
C THR A 42 -8.23 1.26 -5.24
N THR A 43 -7.11 1.94 -4.99
CA THR A 43 -6.57 2.10 -3.63
C THR A 43 -7.56 2.82 -2.73
N LEU A 44 -8.12 3.96 -3.18
CA LEU A 44 -9.13 4.69 -2.42
C LEU A 44 -10.40 3.86 -2.21
N ASP A 45 -10.91 3.23 -3.27
CA ASP A 45 -12.14 2.42 -3.20
C ASP A 45 -12.00 1.28 -2.19
N ASN A 46 -10.86 0.57 -2.22
CA ASN A 46 -10.56 -0.51 -1.28
C ASN A 46 -10.43 0.01 0.16
N ILE A 47 -9.74 1.12 0.39
CA ILE A 47 -9.58 1.69 1.75
C ILE A 47 -10.92 2.14 2.32
N VAL A 48 -11.76 2.80 1.52
CA VAL A 48 -13.10 3.23 1.97
C VAL A 48 -13.98 2.03 2.33
N ALA A 49 -13.92 0.97 1.52
CA ALA A 49 -14.74 -0.23 1.73
C ALA A 49 -14.24 -1.13 2.88
N THR A 50 -12.92 -1.29 3.00
CA THR A 50 -12.34 -2.28 3.93
C THR A 50 -11.76 -1.66 5.19
N ARG A 51 -11.42 -0.37 5.19
CA ARG A 51 -10.72 0.34 6.27
C ARG A 51 -9.32 -0.21 6.59
N HIS A 52 -8.71 -0.96 5.68
CA HIS A 52 -7.38 -1.51 5.88
C HIS A 52 -6.44 -1.23 4.71
N ALA A 53 -5.17 -1.05 5.03
CA ALA A 53 -4.08 -0.96 4.06
C ALA A 53 -2.78 -1.45 4.69
N VAL A 54 -1.81 -1.81 3.85
CA VAL A 54 -0.45 -2.10 4.29
C VAL A 54 0.52 -1.27 3.49
N LEU A 55 1.36 -0.52 4.20
CA LEU A 55 2.49 0.20 3.62
C LEU A 55 3.67 -0.76 3.54
N ASN A 56 4.28 -0.91 2.37
CA ASN A 56 5.41 -1.78 2.12
C ASN A 56 6.64 -0.94 1.81
N ILE A 57 7.68 -1.10 2.62
CA ILE A 57 9.00 -0.55 2.38
C ILE A 57 9.77 -1.58 1.54
N VAL A 58 10.05 -1.22 0.28
CA VAL A 58 10.72 -2.10 -0.69
C VAL A 58 11.91 -1.38 -1.31
N VAL A 59 12.96 -2.15 -1.62
CA VAL A 59 14.12 -1.67 -2.41
C VAL A 59 14.14 -2.23 -3.82
N ASP A 60 13.26 -3.20 -4.12
CA ASP A 60 13.09 -3.73 -5.46
C ASP A 60 12.29 -2.75 -6.33
N THR A 61 13.01 -1.92 -7.09
CA THR A 61 12.44 -0.90 -7.98
C THR A 61 11.54 -1.48 -9.06
N ARG A 62 11.64 -2.79 -9.35
CA ARG A 62 10.74 -3.46 -10.30
C ARG A 62 9.30 -3.43 -9.82
N VAL A 63 9.03 -3.38 -8.51
CA VAL A 63 7.67 -3.28 -7.96
C VAL A 63 7.03 -1.96 -8.39
N PHE A 64 7.73 -0.84 -8.14
CA PHE A 64 7.31 0.49 -8.57
C PHE A 64 7.13 0.55 -10.09
N ALA A 65 8.16 0.13 -10.84
CA ALA A 65 8.12 0.13 -12.30
C ALA A 65 6.97 -0.72 -12.85
N GLY A 66 6.72 -1.90 -12.26
CA GLY A 66 5.66 -2.80 -12.69
C GLY A 66 4.26 -2.20 -12.51
N CYS A 67 4.01 -1.50 -11.40
CA CYS A 67 2.73 -0.84 -11.17
C CYS A 67 2.39 0.17 -12.27
N VAL A 68 3.39 0.84 -12.88
CA VAL A 68 3.18 1.86 -13.93
C VAL A 68 3.41 1.34 -15.35
N THR A 69 4.05 0.19 -15.53
CA THR A 69 4.31 -0.44 -16.85
C THR A 69 3.42 -1.66 -17.13
N GLY A 70 2.49 -2.01 -16.24
CA GLY A 70 1.45 -3.01 -16.47
C GLY A 70 1.66 -4.35 -15.74
N ARG A 71 2.79 -4.59 -15.07
CA ARG A 71 2.98 -5.73 -14.18
C ARG A 71 2.34 -5.45 -12.81
N LYS A 72 1.10 -5.91 -12.65
CA LYS A 72 0.29 -5.69 -11.43
C LYS A 72 0.34 -6.83 -10.43
N ALA A 73 0.71 -8.03 -10.87
CA ALA A 73 0.80 -9.21 -10.01
C ALA A 73 2.19 -9.30 -9.35
N TRP A 74 2.19 -9.24 -8.02
CA TRP A 74 3.36 -9.39 -7.17
C TRP A 74 3.06 -10.41 -6.07
N PRO A 75 4.02 -11.27 -5.69
CA PRO A 75 3.81 -12.20 -4.58
C PRO A 75 3.52 -11.45 -3.28
N THR A 76 2.50 -11.90 -2.57
CA THR A 76 2.05 -11.32 -1.30
C THR A 76 1.94 -12.39 -0.22
N LEU A 77 2.07 -11.96 1.04
CA LEU A 77 1.82 -12.76 2.23
C LEU A 77 0.73 -12.09 3.08
N ALA A 78 0.04 -12.85 3.92
CA ALA A 78 -0.92 -12.28 4.85
C ALA A 78 -0.24 -11.26 5.78
N ALA A 79 -0.95 -10.18 6.08
CA ALA A 79 -0.59 -9.27 7.15
C ALA A 79 -0.91 -9.90 8.52
N GLU A 80 -0.27 -9.44 9.59
CA GLU A 80 -0.31 -10.07 10.91
C GLU A 80 -1.47 -9.58 11.78
N ARG A 81 -1.86 -8.32 11.63
CA ARG A 81 -2.80 -7.60 12.51
C ARG A 81 -4.04 -7.10 11.78
N VAL A 82 -3.95 -6.78 10.49
CA VAL A 82 -5.07 -6.32 9.67
C VAL A 82 -5.46 -7.37 8.63
N PRO A 83 -6.75 -7.47 8.24
CA PRO A 83 -7.22 -8.36 7.17
C PRO A 83 -6.81 -7.82 5.78
N CYS A 84 -5.51 -7.82 5.52
CA CYS A 84 -4.89 -7.37 4.28
C CYS A 84 -3.66 -8.25 3.96
N VAL A 85 -2.87 -7.84 2.96
CA VAL A 85 -1.65 -8.52 2.55
C VAL A 85 -0.48 -7.56 2.49
N ARG A 86 0.73 -8.04 2.75
CA ARG A 86 2.00 -7.36 2.47
C ARG A 86 2.69 -7.97 1.26
N LEU A 87 3.60 -7.24 0.64
CA LEU A 87 4.49 -7.79 -0.38
C LEU A 87 5.45 -8.80 0.26
N ALA A 88 5.67 -9.93 -0.42
CA ALA A 88 6.62 -10.93 0.06
C ALA A 88 8.06 -10.40 0.10
N CYS A 89 8.39 -9.47 -0.81
CA CYS A 89 9.70 -8.81 -0.89
C CYS A 89 9.83 -7.54 -0.04
N ALA A 90 8.83 -7.19 0.78
CA ALA A 90 8.93 -6.05 1.68
C ALA A 90 10.07 -6.27 2.68
N LEU A 91 10.96 -5.27 2.79
CA LEU A 91 11.97 -5.24 3.85
C LEU A 91 11.31 -5.04 5.22
N GLN A 92 10.28 -4.21 5.24
CA GLN A 92 9.43 -3.95 6.39
C GLN A 92 8.05 -3.54 5.87
N HIS A 93 7.03 -3.73 6.70
CA HIS A 93 5.68 -3.26 6.44
C HIS A 93 5.08 -2.55 7.66
N VAL A 94 4.09 -1.70 7.40
CA VAL A 94 3.27 -1.05 8.43
C VAL A 94 1.81 -1.34 8.12
N GLU A 95 1.11 -1.88 9.11
CA GLU A 95 -0.29 -2.27 8.99
C GLU A 95 -1.20 -1.16 9.51
N LEU A 96 -2.15 -0.74 8.67
CA LEU A 96 -2.98 0.44 8.90
C LEU A 96 -4.45 0.01 9.01
N ALA A 97 -5.11 0.48 10.07
CA ALA A 97 -6.52 0.23 10.41
C ALA A 97 -7.19 1.54 10.88
#